data_AF-A0A2A2LRI5-F1
#
_entry.id   AF-A0A2A2LRI5-F1
#
_cell.length_a   1.000
_cell.length_b   1.000
_cell.length_c   1.000
_cell.angle_alpha   90.00
_cell.angle_beta   90.00
_cell.angle_gamma   90.00
#
_symmetry.space_group_name_H-M   'P 1'
#
loop_
_entity.id
_entity.type
_entity.pdbx_description
1 polymer ?
#
loop_
_entity_poly.entity_id
_entity_poly.type
_entity_poly.pdbx_seq_one_letter_code
_entity_poly.pdbx_strand_id
1 'polypeptide(L)'
;MKLQFTPEKIDVMFEGMLGPEKQDLIQRTRNAVREVSEKHELIVNSINKDLGIALVLCHSDMYSRNLMVDDNYKLKAVLDLQGVRYGNCAEDVMFLLFDVLPGKDRRIFVNHYFAEFYKILVHKCGGEPPYLFKDVKNLCH
;
A
#
# COMPACT_ATOMS: atom_id res chain seq x y z
N MET A 1 -12.39 -5.36 10.01
CA MET A 1 -12.12 -4.36 11.06
C MET A 1 -11.86 -3.03 10.35
N LYS A 2 -12.68 -1.99 10.54
CA LYS A 2 -12.39 -0.66 9.98
C LYS A 2 -11.14 -0.13 10.67
N LEU A 3 -10.08 0.18 9.92
CA LEU A 3 -8.96 0.96 10.41
C LEU A 3 -9.46 2.39 10.64
N GLN A 4 -10.03 2.64 11.83
CA GLN A 4 -10.24 4.01 12.30
C GLN A 4 -8.91 4.53 12.82
N PHE A 5 -8.35 5.51 12.10
CA PHE A 5 -7.24 6.32 12.57
C PHE A 5 -7.79 7.32 13.58
N THR A 6 -7.99 6.87 14.82
CA THR A 6 -8.33 7.79 15.90
C THR A 6 -7.08 8.59 16.28
N PRO A 7 -7.24 9.85 16.75
CA PRO A 7 -6.13 10.67 17.21
C PRO A 7 -5.18 9.94 18.17
N GLU A 8 -5.74 9.10 19.04
CA GLU A 8 -5.01 8.33 20.05
C GLU A 8 -4.13 7.24 19.42
N LYS A 9 -4.59 6.57 18.35
CA LYS A 9 -3.78 5.57 17.62
C LYS A 9 -2.63 6.22 16.85
N ILE A 10 -2.84 7.43 16.34
CA ILE A 10 -1.80 8.21 15.70
C ILE A 10 -0.74 8.58 16.75
N ASP A 11 -1.15 8.98 17.95
CA ASP A 11 -0.22 9.34 19.02
C ASP A 11 0.65 8.14 19.45
N VAL A 12 0.06 6.94 19.59
CA VAL A 12 0.79 5.69 19.89
C VAL A 12 1.78 5.29 18.77
N MET A 13 1.47 5.56 17.49
CA MET A 13 2.40 5.25 16.37
C MET A 13 3.72 6.02 16.46
N PHE A 14 3.72 7.20 17.08
CA PHE A 14 4.89 8.06 17.20
C PHE A 14 5.54 8.02 18.58
N GLU A 15 4.97 7.28 19.55
CA GLU A 15 5.58 7.06 20.85
C GLU A 15 6.81 6.15 20.72
N GLY A 16 7.98 6.66 21.12
CA GLY A 16 9.23 5.89 21.19
C GLY A 16 10.05 5.78 19.90
N MET A 17 9.56 6.29 18.76
CA MET A 17 10.26 6.11 17.48
C MET A 17 11.49 7.03 17.26
N LEU A 18 11.59 8.18 17.94
CA LEU A 18 12.65 9.17 17.67
C LEU A 18 13.02 10.02 18.90
N GLY A 19 14.30 10.42 19.01
CA GLY A 19 14.84 11.24 20.10
C GLY A 19 14.34 12.70 20.13
N PRO A 20 14.61 13.45 21.22
CA PRO A 20 14.12 14.81 21.43
C PRO A 20 14.47 15.81 20.30
N GLU A 21 15.53 15.55 19.55
CA GLU A 21 15.98 16.34 18.39
C GLU A 21 15.05 16.26 17.16
N LYS A 22 14.11 15.30 17.12
CA LYS A 22 13.16 15.13 15.99
C LYS A 22 11.71 15.48 16.35
N GLN A 23 11.46 16.06 17.52
CA GLN A 23 10.12 16.38 18.02
C GLN A 23 9.32 17.30 17.09
N ASP A 24 9.97 18.27 16.45
CA ASP A 24 9.33 19.17 15.48
C ASP A 24 8.87 18.42 14.20
N LEU A 25 9.67 17.45 13.73
CA LEU A 25 9.30 16.59 12.60
C LEU A 25 8.13 15.66 12.96
N ILE A 26 8.13 15.12 14.18
CA ILE A 26 7.04 14.31 14.72
C ILE A 26 5.74 15.14 14.74
N GLN A 27 5.80 16.37 15.27
CA GLN A 27 4.61 17.21 15.36
C GLN A 27 4.07 17.62 13.99
N ARG A 28 4.95 17.95 13.03
CA ARG A 28 4.54 18.25 11.64
C ARG A 28 3.91 17.03 10.96
N THR A 29 4.50 15.84 11.14
CA THR A 29 3.96 14.60 10.58
C THR A 29 2.61 14.26 11.21
N ARG A 30 2.48 14.38 12.53
CA ARG A 30 1.23 14.17 13.27
C ARG A 30 0.11 15.09 12.75
N ASN A 31 0.41 16.38 12.59
CA ASN A 31 -0.58 17.35 12.09
C ASN A 31 -1.01 17.02 10.66
N ALA A 32 -0.08 16.65 9.78
CA ALA A 32 -0.40 16.25 8.41
C ALA A 32 -1.26 14.97 8.36
N VAL A 33 -0.95 13.96 9.18
CA VAL A 33 -1.74 12.73 9.27
C VAL A 33 -3.15 13.00 9.81
N ARG A 34 -3.30 13.88 10.82
CA ARG A 34 -4.62 14.30 11.31
C ARG A 34 -5.41 15.08 10.26
N GLU A 35 -4.80 16.04 9.59
CA GLU A 35 -5.47 16.81 8.52
C GLU A 35 -5.96 15.89 7.40
N VAL A 36 -5.11 14.94 6.97
CA VAL A 36 -5.50 13.93 5.97
C VAL A 36 -6.62 13.04 6.53
N SER A 37 -6.52 12.58 7.77
CA SER A 37 -7.53 11.70 8.37
C SER A 37 -8.89 12.41 8.49
N GLU A 38 -8.94 13.63 9.00
CA GLU A 38 -10.18 14.39 9.20
C GLU A 38 -10.81 14.84 7.88
N LYS A 39 -9.99 15.29 6.92
CA LYS A 39 -10.46 15.81 5.62
C LYS A 39 -10.73 14.69 4.60
N HIS A 40 -10.16 13.51 4.79
CA HIS A 40 -10.29 12.38 3.88
C HIS A 40 -10.92 11.13 4.51
N GLU A 41 -11.46 11.16 5.74
CA GLU A 41 -12.15 10.00 6.31
C GLU A 41 -13.26 9.50 5.39
N LEU A 42 -13.97 10.43 4.74
CA LEU A 42 -14.97 10.10 3.72
C LEU A 42 -14.32 9.46 2.48
N ILE A 43 -13.26 10.07 1.94
CA ILE A 43 -12.55 9.59 0.74
C ILE A 43 -11.90 8.23 0.99
N VAL A 44 -11.12 8.06 2.06
CA VAL A 44 -10.43 6.80 2.40
C VAL A 44 -11.42 5.65 2.56
N ASN A 45 -12.60 5.92 3.14
CA ASN A 45 -13.60 4.89 3.36
C ASN A 45 -14.51 4.64 2.14
N SER A 46 -14.66 5.59 1.23
CA SER A 46 -15.55 5.48 0.06
C SER A 46 -14.83 5.26 -1.27
N ILE A 47 -13.53 5.58 -1.39
CA ILE A 47 -12.81 5.64 -2.68
C ILE A 47 -12.90 4.34 -3.48
N ASN A 48 -12.74 3.18 -2.83
CA ASN A 48 -12.86 1.90 -3.53
C ASN A 48 -14.28 1.68 -4.06
N LYS A 49 -15.30 2.05 -3.27
CA LYS A 49 -16.70 1.96 -3.69
C LYS A 49 -17.02 2.95 -4.81
N ASP A 50 -16.56 4.19 -4.68
CA ASP A 50 -16.83 5.28 -5.62
C ASP A 50 -16.14 5.04 -6.97
N LEU A 51 -14.97 4.41 -6.96
CA LEU A 51 -14.24 3.99 -8.17
C LEU A 51 -14.70 2.62 -8.70
N GLY A 52 -15.64 1.94 -8.04
CA GLY A 52 -16.13 0.62 -8.44
C GLY A 52 -15.08 -0.49 -8.34
N ILE A 53 -14.09 -0.34 -7.46
CA ILE A 53 -12.98 -1.26 -7.27
C ILE A 53 -13.40 -2.35 -6.30
N ALA A 54 -13.33 -3.60 -6.76
CA ALA A 54 -13.57 -4.76 -5.92
C ALA A 54 -12.48 -4.90 -4.84
N LEU A 55 -12.90 -5.20 -3.61
CA LEU A 55 -11.98 -5.47 -2.53
C LEU A 55 -11.42 -6.89 -2.67
N VAL A 56 -10.11 -7.04 -2.53
CA VAL A 56 -9.41 -8.33 -2.55
C VAL A 56 -8.63 -8.53 -1.27
N LEU A 57 -8.18 -9.76 -1.01
CA LEU A 57 -7.31 -10.04 0.12
C LEU A 57 -5.91 -9.47 -0.17
N CYS A 58 -5.52 -8.46 0.59
CA CYS A 58 -4.21 -7.81 0.50
C CYS A 58 -3.38 -8.15 1.73
N HIS A 59 -2.06 -8.26 1.55
CA HIS A 59 -1.10 -8.37 2.63
C HIS A 59 -1.06 -7.11 3.50
N SER A 60 -1.19 -5.93 2.87
CA SER A 60 -1.20 -4.59 3.49
C SER A 60 0.10 -4.20 4.23
N ASP A 61 1.16 -4.98 4.03
CA ASP A 61 2.53 -4.66 4.47
C ASP A 61 3.55 -5.28 3.48
N MET A 62 3.27 -5.16 2.18
CA MET A 62 4.05 -5.83 1.14
C MET A 62 5.35 -5.06 0.81
N TYR A 63 6.29 -5.07 1.74
CA TYR A 63 7.64 -4.51 1.57
C TYR A 63 8.66 -5.62 1.31
N SER A 64 9.81 -5.29 0.73
CA SER A 64 10.86 -6.27 0.39
C SER A 64 11.37 -7.04 1.60
N ARG A 65 11.35 -6.43 2.80
CA ARG A 65 11.69 -7.08 4.08
C ARG A 65 10.77 -8.25 4.45
N ASN A 66 9.55 -8.29 3.90
CA ASN A 66 8.57 -9.35 4.12
C ASN A 66 8.59 -10.40 3.00
N LEU A 67 9.56 -10.32 2.07
CA LEU A 67 9.76 -11.28 1.01
C LEU A 67 11.03 -12.09 1.27
N MET A 68 10.89 -13.41 1.35
CA MET A 68 12.04 -14.31 1.41
C MET A 68 12.37 -14.79 -0.01
N VAL A 69 13.59 -14.53 -0.46
CA VAL A 69 14.12 -14.98 -1.74
C VAL A 69 15.33 -15.89 -1.54
N ASP A 70 15.63 -16.74 -2.52
CA ASP A 70 16.93 -17.44 -2.55
C ASP A 70 18.03 -16.59 -3.22
N ASP A 71 19.22 -17.18 -3.32
CA ASP A 71 20.41 -16.57 -3.95
C ASP A 71 20.19 -16.19 -5.43
N ASN A 72 19.17 -16.76 -6.08
CA ASN A 72 18.80 -16.44 -7.47
C ASN A 72 17.61 -15.45 -7.53
N TYR A 73 17.29 -14.78 -6.42
CA TYR A 73 16.15 -13.88 -6.28
C TYR A 73 14.79 -14.54 -6.55
N LYS A 74 14.69 -15.87 -6.44
CA LYS A 74 13.41 -16.57 -6.57
C LYS A 74 12.65 -16.48 -5.25
N LEU A 75 11.45 -15.92 -5.29
CA LEU A 75 10.55 -15.84 -4.14
C LEU A 75 10.27 -17.25 -3.57
N LYS A 76 10.51 -17.42 -2.28
CA LYS A 76 10.28 -18.65 -1.50
C LYS A 76 9.09 -18.53 -0.56
N ALA A 77 8.94 -17.37 0.07
CA ALA A 77 7.85 -17.14 1.00
C ALA A 77 7.51 -15.64 1.07
N VAL A 78 6.25 -15.36 1.37
CA VAL A 78 5.77 -14.06 1.84
C VAL A 78 5.54 -14.21 3.34
N LEU A 79 6.13 -13.32 4.13
CA LEU A 79 6.17 -13.38 5.59
C LEU A 79 5.34 -12.26 6.21
N ASP A 80 5.07 -12.37 7.51
CA ASP A 80 4.42 -11.34 8.31
C ASP A 80 2.99 -10.96 7.85
N LEU A 81 2.11 -11.96 7.86
CA LEU A 81 0.71 -11.85 7.43
C LEU A 81 -0.20 -11.13 8.44
N GLN A 82 0.33 -10.49 9.49
CA GLN A 82 -0.49 -9.85 10.53
C GLN A 82 -1.33 -8.66 10.01
N GLY A 83 -0.91 -8.06 8.89
CA GLY A 83 -1.61 -6.97 8.23
C GLY A 83 -2.72 -7.39 7.26
N VAL A 84 -2.92 -8.69 7.03
CA VAL A 84 -3.83 -9.19 5.99
C VAL A 84 -5.25 -8.69 6.20
N ARG A 85 -5.83 -8.08 5.17
CA ARG A 85 -7.21 -7.57 5.18
C ARG A 85 -7.79 -7.48 3.78
N TYR A 86 -9.11 -7.33 3.70
CA TYR A 86 -9.74 -6.90 2.45
C TYR A 86 -9.40 -5.44 2.18
N GLY A 87 -8.82 -5.19 1.00
CA GLY A 87 -8.27 -3.91 0.63
C GLY A 87 -8.29 -3.70 -0.87
N ASN A 88 -7.59 -2.65 -1.29
CA ASN A 88 -7.45 -2.30 -2.69
C ASN A 88 -6.37 -3.17 -3.33
N CYS A 89 -6.67 -3.75 -4.49
CA CYS A 89 -5.75 -4.57 -5.26
C CYS A 89 -4.38 -3.94 -5.58
N ALA A 90 -4.30 -2.62 -5.69
CA ALA A 90 -3.06 -1.91 -6.00
C ALA A 90 -2.17 -1.69 -4.76
N GLU A 91 -2.70 -1.88 -3.55
CA GLU A 91 -2.02 -1.54 -2.30
C GLU A 91 -0.67 -2.26 -2.14
N ASP A 92 -0.68 -3.59 -2.26
CA ASP A 92 0.53 -4.40 -2.08
C ASP A 92 1.58 -4.11 -3.17
N VAL A 93 1.13 -3.91 -4.41
CA VAL A 93 2.01 -3.56 -5.53
C VAL A 93 2.66 -2.21 -5.29
N MET A 94 1.88 -1.23 -4.81
CA MET A 94 2.40 0.10 -4.52
C MET A 94 3.43 0.06 -3.40
N PHE A 95 3.16 -0.62 -2.29
CA PHE A 95 4.14 -0.73 -1.20
C PHE A 95 5.46 -1.33 -1.69
N LEU A 96 5.40 -2.40 -2.49
CA LEU A 96 6.60 -3.03 -3.02
C LEU A 96 7.36 -2.08 -3.96
N LEU A 97 6.66 -1.39 -4.88
CA LEU A 97 7.29 -0.43 -5.79
C LEU A 97 7.90 0.76 -5.03
N PHE A 98 7.24 1.27 -3.99
CA PHE A 98 7.75 2.35 -3.15
C PHE A 98 9.03 1.96 -2.41
N ASP A 99 9.16 0.69 -2.03
CA ASP A 99 10.30 0.16 -1.31
C ASP A 99 11.51 -0.12 -2.21
N VAL A 100 11.27 -0.74 -3.39
CA VAL A 100 12.36 -1.25 -4.24
C VAL A 100 12.84 -0.27 -5.31
N LEU A 101 12.06 0.77 -5.63
CA LEU A 101 12.42 1.73 -6.69
C LEU A 101 12.66 3.14 -6.14
N PRO A 102 13.66 3.87 -6.63
CA PRO A 102 13.79 5.30 -6.36
C PRO A 102 12.58 6.10 -6.88
N GLY A 103 12.25 7.21 -6.19
CA GLY A 103 11.07 8.02 -6.54
C GLY A 103 11.04 8.57 -7.97
N LYS A 104 12.20 8.84 -8.57
CA LYS A 104 12.30 9.24 -9.98
C LYS A 104 11.83 8.14 -10.94
N ASP A 105 12.21 6.89 -10.65
CA ASP A 105 11.96 5.75 -11.52
C ASP A 105 10.51 5.29 -11.39
N ARG A 106 9.94 5.41 -10.17
CA ARG A 106 8.51 5.20 -9.94
C ARG A 106 7.67 6.09 -10.86
N ARG A 107 7.92 7.40 -10.91
CA ARG A 107 7.12 8.32 -11.74
C ARG A 107 7.21 8.01 -13.25
N ILE A 108 8.36 7.54 -13.71
CA ILE A 108 8.59 7.26 -15.13
C ILE A 108 7.97 5.92 -15.53
N PHE A 109 8.09 4.90 -14.69
CA PHE A 109 7.82 3.51 -15.06
C PHE A 109 6.64 2.86 -14.33
N VAL A 110 5.94 3.55 -13.42
CA VAL A 110 4.80 2.98 -12.66
C VAL A 110 3.77 2.28 -13.54
N ASN A 111 3.38 2.91 -14.66
CA ASN A 111 2.43 2.32 -15.60
C ASN A 111 2.95 1.03 -16.25
N HIS A 112 4.26 0.97 -16.54
CA HIS A 112 4.89 -0.22 -17.08
C HIS A 112 4.89 -1.37 -16.06
N TYR A 113 5.27 -1.08 -14.80
CA TYR A 113 5.27 -2.09 -13.74
C TYR A 113 3.88 -2.65 -13.46
N PHE A 114 2.86 -1.80 -13.44
CA PHE A 114 1.48 -2.26 -13.29
C PHE A 114 1.02 -3.13 -14.45
N ALA A 115 1.39 -2.77 -15.67
CA ALA A 115 1.05 -3.57 -16.85
C ALA A 115 1.69 -4.96 -16.79
N GLU A 116 2.97 -5.05 -16.43
CA GLU A 116 3.67 -6.34 -16.29
C GLU A 116 3.10 -7.17 -15.12
N PHE A 117 2.85 -6.54 -13.98
CA PHE A 117 2.23 -7.21 -12.83
C PHE A 117 0.85 -7.78 -13.20
N TYR A 118 0.02 -6.99 -13.88
CA TYR A 118 -1.31 -7.44 -14.29
C TYR A 118 -1.25 -8.60 -15.28
N LYS A 119 -0.31 -8.60 -16.23
CA LYS A 119 -0.10 -9.75 -17.15
C LYS A 119 0.22 -11.03 -16.37
N ILE A 120 1.11 -10.94 -15.38
CA ILE A 120 1.47 -12.07 -14.53
C ILE A 120 0.24 -12.57 -13.77
N LEU A 121 -0.55 -11.65 -13.20
CA LEU A 121 -1.77 -12.00 -12.48
C LEU A 121 -2.80 -12.71 -13.38
N VAL A 122 -3.09 -12.16 -14.55
CA VAL A 122 -4.00 -12.79 -15.54
C VAL A 122 -3.53 -14.20 -15.87
N HIS A 123 -2.23 -14.38 -16.13
CA HIS A 123 -1.65 -15.69 -16.40
C HIS A 123 -1.81 -16.65 -15.22
N LYS A 124 -1.55 -16.19 -13.99
CA LYS A 124 -1.66 -17.00 -12.77
C LYS A 124 -3.10 -17.35 -12.40
N CYS A 125 -4.06 -16.50 -12.72
CA CYS A 125 -5.48 -16.72 -12.49
C CYS A 125 -6.17 -17.49 -13.64
N GLY A 126 -5.44 -17.90 -14.69
CA GLY A 126 -6.04 -18.61 -15.82
C GLY A 126 -6.96 -17.74 -16.69
N GLY A 127 -6.75 -16.43 -16.72
CA GLY A 127 -7.48 -15.48 -17.57
C GLY A 127 -8.44 -14.55 -16.83
N GLU A 128 -8.89 -14.91 -15.63
CA GLU A 128 -9.89 -14.15 -14.87
C GLU A 128 -9.30 -13.63 -13.54
N PRO A 129 -8.56 -12.52 -13.55
CA PRO A 129 -8.06 -11.90 -12.33
C PRO A 129 -9.21 -11.28 -11.52
N PRO A 130 -9.05 -11.15 -10.18
CA PRO A 130 -10.09 -10.61 -9.30
C PRO A 130 -10.36 -9.10 -9.45
N TYR A 131 -9.62 -8.42 -10.33
CA TYR A 131 -9.78 -7.00 -10.68
C TYR A 131 -9.27 -6.76 -12.10
N LEU A 132 -9.73 -5.68 -12.74
CA LEU A 132 -9.32 -5.31 -14.09
C LEU A 132 -8.12 -4.37 -14.07
N PHE A 133 -7.34 -4.36 -15.16
CA PHE A 133 -6.18 -3.46 -15.28
C PHE A 133 -6.54 -1.98 -15.10
N LYS A 134 -7.72 -1.58 -15.60
CA LYS A 134 -8.24 -0.22 -15.45
C LYS A 134 -8.45 0.17 -13.97
N ASP A 135 -8.82 -0.79 -13.14
CA ASP A 135 -9.12 -0.58 -11.72
C ASP A 135 -7.83 -0.24 -10.96
N VAL A 136 -6.72 -0.86 -11.38
CA VAL A 136 -5.37 -0.59 -10.86
C VAL A 136 -4.83 0.74 -11.38
N LYS A 137 -4.99 1.01 -12.68
CA LYS A 137 -4.44 2.21 -13.33
C LYS A 137 -5.06 3.52 -12.79
N ASN A 138 -6.36 3.51 -12.50
CA ASN A 138 -7.08 4.70 -12.05
C ASN A 138 -6.68 5.18 -10.64
N LEU A 139 -5.87 4.41 -9.90
CA LEU A 139 -5.45 4.73 -8.53
C LEU A 139 -4.15 5.53 -8.44
N CYS A 140 -3.44 5.71 -9.55
CA CYS A 140 -2.11 6.32 -9.58
C CYS A 140 -2.04 7.63 -10.36
N HIS A 141 -3.20 8.26 -10.60
CA HIS A 141 -3.35 9.53 -11.28
C HIS A 141 -3.60 10.68 -10.30
#